data_AF-A0AAW3MYN0-F1
#
_entry.id   AF-A0AAW3MYN0-F1
#
_cell.length_a   1.000
_cell.length_b   1.000
_cell.length_c   1.000
_cell.angle_alpha   90.00
_cell.angle_beta   90.00
_cell.angle_gamma   90.00
#
_symmetry.space_group_name_H-M   'P 1'
#
loop_
_entity.id
_entity.type
_entity.pdbx_description
1 polymer ?
#
loop_
_entity_poly.entity_id
_entity_poly.type
_entity_poly.pdbx_seq_one_letter_code
_entity_poly.pdbx_strand_id
1 'polypeptide(L)'
;MPIGISALAYALRVGSGALPKPFSHGHAQQLIAAAMGHKSLASYQTSKEELPDLSGTRHVVVDTDLLHERLLELGYAYDNETIFALLTTSLQKALPGVRTYRTKDAFDDALRDFIDETVSNNGNVINQVTMSNGSPGEVYLPFETSLDDIPLGDSKEFQIRGHVSLEQDLERPYNGHKVRVEVSLYLTRTGRVCVGQPEVTVTHAELLYYEDEDHDEEGPKVSLAQALSDQLGITLAEAQMLEDADLQANESNDGGLVYSHILDAASVNLPPELQAKLLEKFGSLSIELPAFFYDNVHWSPYD
;
A
#
# COMPACT_ATOMS: atom_id res chain seq x y z
N MET A 1 1.44 13.32 -26.48
CA MET A 1 1.55 14.72 -26.00
C MET A 1 1.45 14.66 -24.49
N PRO A 2 2.33 15.37 -23.76
CA PRO A 2 2.27 15.38 -22.30
C PRO A 2 0.94 15.99 -21.85
N ILE A 3 0.29 15.35 -20.89
CA ILE A 3 -0.98 15.79 -20.34
C ILE A 3 -0.70 16.53 -19.05
N GLY A 4 -0.59 17.86 -19.14
CA GLY A 4 -0.42 18.74 -18.00
C GLY A 4 -1.75 19.33 -17.49
N ILE A 5 -1.66 20.10 -16.42
CA ILE A 5 -2.81 20.79 -15.79
C ILE A 5 -3.67 21.61 -16.76
N SER A 6 -3.07 22.24 -17.78
CA SER A 6 -3.81 23.02 -18.77
C SER A 6 -4.74 22.17 -19.63
N ALA A 7 -4.36 20.92 -19.95
CA ALA A 7 -5.19 19.99 -20.70
C ALA A 7 -6.38 19.53 -19.85
N LEU A 8 -6.14 19.21 -18.57
CA LEU A 8 -7.20 18.86 -17.61
C LEU A 8 -8.18 20.03 -17.41
N ALA A 9 -7.66 21.24 -17.23
CA ALA A 9 -8.47 22.45 -17.07
C ALA A 9 -9.27 22.79 -18.34
N TYR A 10 -8.71 22.53 -19.52
CA TYR A 10 -9.45 22.66 -20.77
C TYR A 10 -10.62 21.67 -20.83
N ALA A 11 -10.40 20.39 -20.50
CA ALA A 11 -11.45 19.39 -20.45
C ALA A 11 -12.55 19.78 -19.46
N LEU A 12 -12.19 20.25 -18.26
CA LEU A 12 -13.13 20.72 -17.25
C LEU A 12 -13.93 21.93 -17.71
N ARG A 13 -13.27 22.92 -18.33
CA ARG A 13 -13.95 24.07 -18.93
C ARG A 13 -14.97 23.64 -19.98
N VAL A 14 -14.59 22.75 -20.90
CA VAL A 14 -15.49 22.27 -21.96
C VAL A 14 -16.66 21.49 -21.35
N GLY A 15 -16.40 20.63 -20.37
CA GLY A 15 -17.46 19.91 -19.63
C GLY A 15 -18.43 20.84 -18.92
N SER A 16 -17.92 21.93 -18.32
CA SER A 16 -18.73 22.91 -17.60
C SER A 16 -19.67 23.72 -18.49
N GLY A 17 -19.56 23.62 -19.82
CA GLY A 17 -20.44 24.32 -20.76
C GLY A 17 -21.92 23.96 -20.63
N ALA A 18 -22.24 22.80 -20.04
CA ALA A 18 -23.61 22.39 -19.75
C ALA A 18 -24.16 22.96 -18.42
N LEU A 19 -23.31 23.59 -17.60
CA LEU A 19 -23.73 24.18 -16.33
C LEU A 19 -24.35 25.58 -16.55
N PRO A 20 -25.24 26.04 -15.63
CA PRO A 20 -25.82 27.38 -15.68
C PRO A 20 -24.80 28.53 -15.72
N LYS A 21 -23.63 28.32 -15.11
CA LYS A 21 -22.52 29.27 -15.06
C LYS A 21 -21.23 28.49 -15.38
N PRO A 22 -20.84 28.43 -16.66
CA PRO A 22 -19.62 27.73 -17.07
C PRO A 22 -18.35 28.31 -16.44
N PHE A 23 -17.31 27.48 -16.32
CA PHE A 23 -16.03 27.90 -15.80
C PHE A 23 -15.22 28.67 -16.84
N SER A 24 -14.58 29.76 -16.41
CA SER A 24 -13.49 30.35 -17.19
C SER A 24 -12.28 29.41 -17.15
N HIS A 25 -11.37 29.50 -18.14
CA HIS A 25 -10.20 28.61 -18.15
C HIS A 25 -9.31 28.79 -16.92
N GLY A 26 -9.12 30.03 -16.45
CA GLY A 26 -8.36 30.31 -15.23
C GLY A 26 -9.01 29.74 -13.97
N HIS A 27 -10.35 29.79 -13.87
CA HIS A 27 -11.07 29.17 -12.76
C HIS A 27 -10.95 27.64 -12.83
N ALA A 28 -11.09 27.04 -14.02
CA ALA A 28 -10.90 25.61 -14.21
C ALA A 28 -9.49 25.14 -13.79
N GLN A 29 -8.44 25.92 -14.09
CA GLN A 29 -7.08 25.60 -13.63
C GLN A 29 -6.97 25.62 -12.09
N GLN A 30 -7.62 26.57 -11.42
CA GLN A 30 -7.62 26.63 -9.96
C GLN A 30 -8.43 25.49 -9.33
N LEU A 31 -9.54 25.10 -9.95
CA LEU A 31 -10.34 23.95 -9.49
C LEU A 31 -9.59 22.63 -9.68
N ILE A 32 -8.86 22.44 -10.78
CA ILE A 32 -8.00 21.27 -10.95
C ILE A 32 -6.88 21.27 -9.90
N ALA A 33 -6.21 22.41 -9.67
CA ALA A 33 -5.18 22.49 -8.62
C ALA A 33 -5.73 22.13 -7.24
N ALA A 34 -6.93 22.64 -6.89
CA ALA A 34 -7.61 22.33 -5.65
C ALA A 34 -7.99 20.83 -5.55
N ALA A 35 -8.54 20.25 -6.62
CA ALA A 35 -8.83 18.81 -6.69
C ALA A 35 -7.57 17.94 -6.49
N MET A 36 -6.39 18.46 -6.86
CA MET A 36 -5.10 17.79 -6.65
C MET A 36 -4.48 18.06 -5.26
N GLY A 37 -5.23 18.68 -4.34
CA GLY A 37 -4.76 18.98 -2.98
C GLY A 37 -3.94 20.26 -2.83
N HIS A 38 -3.95 21.16 -3.83
CA HIS A 38 -3.20 22.42 -3.79
C HIS A 38 -4.11 23.63 -3.61
N LYS A 39 -3.83 24.47 -2.61
CA LYS A 39 -4.65 25.65 -2.27
C LYS A 39 -4.77 26.69 -3.41
N SER A 40 -3.83 26.67 -4.35
CA SER A 40 -3.84 27.58 -5.50
C SER A 40 -3.09 27.00 -6.69
N LEU A 41 -3.34 27.56 -7.87
CA LEU A 41 -2.58 27.24 -9.08
C LEU A 41 -1.08 27.52 -8.92
N ALA A 42 -0.72 28.59 -8.21
CA ALA A 42 0.68 28.91 -7.95
C ALA A 42 1.34 27.81 -7.10
N SER A 43 0.66 27.34 -6.06
CA SER A 43 1.13 26.22 -5.22
C SER A 43 1.39 24.97 -6.05
N TYR A 44 0.47 24.62 -6.94
CA TYR A 44 0.63 23.50 -7.87
C TYR A 44 1.87 23.67 -8.77
N GLN A 45 2.00 24.84 -9.41
CA GLN A 45 3.09 25.11 -10.35
C GLN A 45 4.48 25.15 -9.69
N THR A 46 4.55 25.53 -8.42
CA THR A 46 5.80 25.53 -7.65
C THR A 46 6.09 24.21 -6.94
N SER A 47 5.12 23.28 -6.93
CA SER A 47 5.26 22.00 -6.24
C SER A 47 6.30 21.12 -6.93
N LYS A 48 7.08 20.40 -6.12
CA LYS A 48 7.95 19.32 -6.59
C LYS A 48 7.27 17.95 -6.56
N GLU A 49 6.02 17.90 -6.12
CA GLU A 49 5.22 16.68 -5.97
C GLU A 49 4.41 16.35 -7.23
N GLU A 50 4.59 17.10 -8.32
CA GLU A 50 3.84 16.96 -9.56
C GLU A 50 4.79 16.69 -10.72
N LEU A 51 4.54 15.62 -11.49
CA LEU A 51 5.22 15.44 -12.75
C LEU A 51 4.63 16.40 -13.81
N PRO A 52 5.46 16.93 -14.72
CA PRO A 52 4.97 17.74 -15.84
C PRO A 52 3.99 17.00 -16.77
N ASP A 53 4.10 15.68 -16.82
CA ASP A 53 3.26 14.79 -17.61
C ASP A 53 2.48 13.84 -16.71
N LEU A 54 1.17 13.98 -16.70
CA LEU A 54 0.25 13.15 -15.94
C LEU A 54 -0.35 12.02 -16.79
N SER A 55 0.17 11.76 -18.00
CA SER A 55 -0.39 10.71 -18.88
C SER A 55 -0.32 9.30 -18.29
N GLY A 56 0.59 9.06 -17.35
CA GLY A 56 0.72 7.79 -16.63
C GLY A 56 -0.35 7.57 -15.55
N THR A 57 -1.12 8.61 -15.19
CA THR A 57 -2.10 8.55 -14.11
C THR A 57 -3.27 7.63 -14.45
N ARG A 58 -3.59 6.73 -13.52
CA ARG A 58 -4.75 5.81 -13.59
C ARG A 58 -5.72 5.99 -12.44
N HIS A 59 -5.24 6.47 -11.30
CA HIS A 59 -6.05 6.70 -10.11
C HIS A 59 -5.82 8.12 -9.61
N VAL A 60 -6.89 8.81 -9.24
CA VAL A 60 -6.84 10.17 -8.67
C VAL A 60 -7.69 10.22 -7.41
N VAL A 61 -7.08 10.52 -6.27
CA VAL A 61 -7.80 10.74 -5.02
C VAL A 61 -8.10 12.24 -4.91
N VAL A 62 -9.34 12.63 -5.16
CA VAL A 62 -9.72 14.05 -5.24
C VAL A 62 -9.88 14.61 -3.84
N ASP A 63 -9.23 15.74 -3.56
CA ASP A 63 -9.48 16.53 -2.36
C ASP A 63 -10.82 17.29 -2.53
N THR A 64 -11.91 16.67 -2.09
CA THR A 64 -13.27 17.21 -2.26
C THR A 64 -13.51 18.45 -1.43
N ASP A 65 -12.86 18.55 -0.26
CA ASP A 65 -13.05 19.66 0.67
C ASP A 65 -12.39 20.92 0.11
N LEU A 66 -11.13 20.80 -0.34
CA LEU A 66 -10.41 21.91 -0.96
C LEU A 66 -11.02 22.33 -2.29
N LEU A 67 -11.53 21.37 -3.07
CA LEU A 67 -12.26 21.64 -4.30
C LEU A 67 -13.53 22.46 -4.03
N HIS A 68 -14.31 22.08 -3.00
CA HIS A 68 -15.55 22.78 -2.65
C HIS A 68 -15.27 24.18 -2.10
N GLU A 69 -14.30 24.32 -1.19
CA GLU A 69 -13.87 25.61 -0.67
C GLU A 69 -13.48 26.55 -1.83
N ARG A 70 -12.65 26.07 -2.75
CA ARG A 70 -12.19 26.88 -3.89
C ARG A 70 -13.31 27.24 -4.86
N LEU A 71 -14.28 26.36 -5.04
CA LEU A 71 -15.46 26.60 -5.86
C LEU A 71 -16.30 27.78 -5.31
N LEU A 72 -16.52 27.81 -3.99
CA LEU A 72 -17.25 28.87 -3.32
C LEU A 72 -16.51 30.21 -3.40
N GLU A 73 -15.19 30.22 -3.18
CA GLU A 73 -14.36 31.42 -3.31
C GLU A 73 -14.41 32.04 -4.72
N LEU A 74 -14.53 31.20 -5.74
CA LEU A 74 -14.67 31.61 -7.15
C LEU A 74 -16.10 32.03 -7.52
N GLY A 75 -17.04 32.00 -6.56
CA GLY A 75 -18.42 32.44 -6.71
C GLY A 75 -19.29 31.44 -7.48
N TYR A 76 -19.01 30.15 -7.35
CA TYR A 76 -19.85 29.08 -7.89
C TYR A 76 -20.50 28.31 -6.73
N ALA A 77 -21.81 28.11 -6.81
CA ALA A 77 -22.61 27.44 -5.77
C ALA A 77 -23.18 26.13 -6.33
N TYR A 78 -22.29 25.22 -6.74
CA TYR A 78 -22.67 23.87 -7.13
C TYR A 78 -22.45 22.91 -5.97
N ASP A 79 -23.28 21.88 -5.87
CA ASP A 79 -23.12 20.82 -4.91
C ASP A 79 -21.91 19.91 -5.24
N ASN A 80 -21.41 19.21 -4.22
CA ASN A 80 -20.24 18.35 -4.34
C ASN A 80 -20.46 17.18 -5.31
N GLU A 81 -21.67 16.65 -5.43
CA GLU A 81 -21.97 15.56 -6.36
C GLU A 81 -21.84 16.01 -7.80
N THR A 82 -22.45 17.14 -8.15
CA THR A 82 -22.39 17.73 -9.49
C THR A 82 -20.95 18.03 -9.90
N ILE A 83 -20.16 18.64 -9.01
CA ILE A 83 -18.78 19.02 -9.32
C ILE A 83 -17.85 17.82 -9.40
N PHE A 84 -17.98 16.87 -8.49
CA PHE A 84 -17.19 15.64 -8.55
C PHE A 84 -17.50 14.86 -9.83
N ALA A 85 -18.78 14.65 -10.18
CA ALA A 85 -19.17 13.95 -11.40
C ALA A 85 -18.66 14.67 -12.67
N LEU A 86 -18.72 15.99 -12.69
CA LEU A 86 -18.16 16.80 -13.77
C LEU A 86 -16.65 16.64 -13.87
N LEU A 87 -15.94 16.70 -12.74
CA LEU A 87 -14.50 16.51 -12.66
C LEU A 87 -14.12 15.12 -13.16
N THR A 88 -14.76 14.06 -12.67
CA THR A 88 -14.55 12.67 -13.11
C THR A 88 -14.69 12.54 -14.62
N THR A 89 -15.81 13.03 -15.18
CA THR A 89 -16.05 12.98 -16.63
C THR A 89 -14.98 13.75 -17.42
N SER A 90 -14.53 14.88 -16.88
CA SER A 90 -13.52 15.73 -17.52
C SER A 90 -12.13 15.09 -17.48
N LEU A 91 -11.78 14.49 -16.35
CA LEU A 91 -10.53 13.74 -16.17
C LEU A 91 -10.53 12.51 -17.08
N GLN A 92 -11.62 11.75 -17.17
CA GLN A 92 -11.72 10.58 -18.08
C GLN A 92 -11.58 10.95 -19.56
N LYS A 93 -12.04 12.14 -19.95
CA LYS A 93 -11.82 12.65 -21.33
C LYS A 93 -10.38 13.02 -21.60
N ALA A 94 -9.68 13.57 -20.62
CA ALA A 94 -8.29 13.98 -20.77
C ALA A 94 -7.30 12.82 -20.57
N LEU A 95 -7.59 11.93 -19.62
CA LEU A 95 -6.81 10.76 -19.20
C LEU A 95 -7.66 9.50 -19.41
N PRO A 96 -7.55 8.81 -20.56
CA PRO A 96 -8.33 7.62 -20.85
C PRO A 96 -8.07 6.53 -19.80
N GLY A 97 -9.13 5.96 -19.21
CA GLY A 97 -9.02 4.88 -18.23
C GLY A 97 -8.73 5.32 -16.79
N VAL A 98 -8.75 6.62 -16.48
CA VAL A 98 -8.59 7.11 -15.11
C VAL A 98 -9.82 6.81 -14.25
N ARG A 99 -9.59 6.41 -13.00
CA ARG A 99 -10.60 6.29 -11.94
C ARG A 99 -10.38 7.38 -10.90
N THR A 100 -11.47 7.95 -10.40
CA THR A 100 -11.43 9.04 -9.40
C THR A 100 -12.11 8.60 -8.12
N TYR A 101 -11.50 8.94 -6.99
CA TYR A 101 -11.95 8.56 -5.65
C TYR A 101 -12.18 9.81 -4.81
N ARG A 102 -13.15 9.75 -3.90
CA ARG A 102 -13.46 10.86 -2.97
C ARG A 102 -12.65 10.80 -1.69
N THR A 103 -12.23 9.60 -1.32
CA THR A 103 -11.48 9.33 -0.10
C THR A 103 -10.34 8.38 -0.41
N LYS A 104 -9.33 8.37 0.48
CA LYS A 104 -8.24 7.40 0.44
C LYS A 104 -8.77 5.97 0.61
N ASP A 105 -9.69 5.76 1.55
CA ASP A 105 -10.27 4.44 1.82
C ASP A 105 -10.91 3.82 0.57
N ALA A 106 -11.64 4.62 -0.22
CA ALA A 106 -12.24 4.14 -1.46
C ALA A 106 -11.19 3.78 -2.54
N PHE A 107 -10.01 4.41 -2.50
CA PHE A 107 -8.88 4.03 -3.35
C PHE A 107 -8.23 2.74 -2.86
N ASP A 108 -8.03 2.61 -1.54
CA ASP A 108 -7.46 1.40 -0.92
C ASP A 108 -8.35 0.17 -1.17
N ASP A 109 -9.68 0.31 -1.06
CA ASP A 109 -10.63 -0.75 -1.40
C ASP A 109 -10.51 -1.16 -2.87
N ALA A 110 -10.44 -0.19 -3.78
CA ALA A 110 -10.29 -0.49 -5.21
C ALA A 110 -8.94 -1.11 -5.57
N LEU A 111 -7.91 -0.85 -4.76
CA LEU A 111 -6.59 -1.46 -4.91
C LEU A 111 -6.61 -2.91 -4.40
N ARG A 112 -7.29 -3.18 -3.27
CA ARG A 112 -7.53 -4.54 -2.76
C ARG A 112 -8.31 -5.38 -3.78
N ASP A 113 -9.42 -4.87 -4.30
CA ASP A 113 -10.19 -5.54 -5.35
C ASP A 113 -9.33 -5.90 -6.57
N PHE A 114 -8.43 -4.99 -6.98
CA PHE A 114 -7.53 -5.22 -8.11
C PHE A 114 -6.49 -6.31 -7.82
N ILE A 115 -5.94 -6.34 -6.60
CA ILE A 115 -5.01 -7.39 -6.17
C ILE A 115 -5.75 -8.72 -6.11
N ASP A 116 -6.92 -8.76 -5.50
CA ASP A 116 -7.74 -9.98 -5.34
C ASP A 116 -8.12 -10.57 -6.70
N GLU A 117 -8.56 -9.73 -7.64
CA GLU A 117 -8.84 -10.15 -9.02
C GLU A 117 -7.57 -10.70 -9.71
N THR A 118 -6.43 -10.05 -9.51
CA THR A 118 -5.16 -10.47 -10.13
C THR A 118 -4.65 -11.79 -9.54
N VAL A 119 -4.76 -11.97 -8.22
CA VAL A 119 -4.35 -13.18 -7.50
C VAL A 119 -5.26 -14.35 -7.82
N SER A 120 -6.58 -14.14 -7.81
CA SER A 120 -7.58 -15.17 -8.12
C SER A 120 -7.47 -15.68 -9.56
N ASN A 121 -7.11 -14.80 -10.49
CA ASN A 121 -6.90 -15.16 -11.90
C ASN A 121 -5.46 -15.62 -12.20
N ASN A 122 -4.58 -15.70 -11.20
CA ASN A 122 -3.20 -16.10 -11.40
C ASN A 122 -3.11 -17.62 -11.65
N GLY A 123 -2.42 -18.01 -12.74
CA GLY A 123 -2.27 -19.42 -13.10
C GLY A 123 -1.62 -20.28 -12.02
N ASN A 124 -0.68 -19.74 -11.22
CA ASN A 124 -0.05 -20.48 -10.14
C ASN A 124 -1.05 -20.76 -9.01
N VAL A 125 -1.84 -19.77 -8.62
CA VAL A 125 -2.89 -19.93 -7.60
C VAL A 125 -3.97 -20.89 -8.08
N ILE A 126 -4.46 -20.72 -9.32
CA ILE A 126 -5.46 -21.62 -9.93
C ILE A 126 -4.96 -23.06 -9.96
N ASN A 127 -3.68 -23.30 -10.28
CA ASN A 127 -3.10 -24.64 -10.27
C ASN A 127 -3.14 -25.25 -8.86
N GLN A 128 -2.76 -24.49 -7.83
CA GLN A 128 -2.80 -24.95 -6.44
C GLN A 128 -4.24 -25.22 -5.97
N VAL A 129 -5.18 -24.34 -6.29
CA VAL A 129 -6.63 -24.55 -6.02
C VAL A 129 -7.14 -25.80 -6.73
N THR A 130 -6.72 -26.05 -7.97
CA THR A 130 -7.12 -27.27 -8.70
C THR A 130 -6.56 -28.53 -8.03
N MET A 131 -5.36 -28.48 -7.47
CA MET A 131 -4.74 -29.61 -6.76
C MET A 131 -5.42 -29.96 -5.43
N SER A 132 -6.16 -29.02 -4.82
CA SER A 132 -6.91 -29.27 -3.58
C SER A 132 -8.28 -29.92 -3.80
N ASN A 133 -8.75 -30.00 -5.06
CA ASN A 133 -10.13 -30.32 -5.44
C ASN A 133 -11.19 -29.36 -4.84
N GLY A 134 -10.78 -28.17 -4.38
CA GLY A 134 -11.69 -27.13 -3.89
C GLY A 134 -12.02 -26.06 -4.94
N SER A 135 -12.91 -25.14 -4.59
CA SER A 135 -13.12 -23.89 -5.31
C SER A 135 -12.39 -22.73 -4.60
N PRO A 136 -11.90 -21.72 -5.35
CA PRO A 136 -11.31 -20.55 -4.72
C PRO A 136 -12.36 -19.79 -3.92
N GLY A 137 -12.07 -19.52 -2.65
CA GLY A 137 -12.90 -18.72 -1.75
C GLY A 137 -12.39 -17.27 -1.66
N GLU A 138 -12.48 -16.70 -0.46
CA GLU A 138 -12.01 -15.35 -0.17
C GLU A 138 -10.47 -15.26 -0.19
N VAL A 139 -9.95 -14.18 -0.77
CA VAL A 139 -8.53 -13.78 -0.72
C VAL A 139 -8.34 -12.87 0.49
N TYR A 140 -7.43 -13.24 1.38
CA TYR A 140 -7.06 -12.44 2.55
C TYR A 140 -5.62 -11.95 2.41
N LEU A 141 -5.47 -10.66 2.08
CA LEU A 141 -4.19 -9.98 1.94
C LEU A 141 -4.18 -8.69 2.79
N PRO A 142 -3.63 -8.74 4.02
CA PRO A 142 -3.57 -7.56 4.89
C PRO A 142 -2.59 -6.54 4.29
N PHE A 143 -3.15 -5.47 3.72
CA PHE A 143 -2.37 -4.39 3.12
C PHE A 143 -2.96 -3.02 3.47
N GLU A 144 -2.08 -2.14 3.92
CA GLU A 144 -2.34 -0.71 4.12
C GLU A 144 -1.22 0.09 3.46
N THR A 145 -1.57 1.19 2.81
CA THR A 145 -0.61 2.08 2.14
C THR A 145 -0.96 3.53 2.42
N SER A 146 0.05 4.41 2.48
CA SER A 146 -0.15 5.86 2.40
C SER A 146 0.27 6.37 1.02
N LEU A 147 -0.42 7.38 0.50
CA LEU A 147 -0.01 8.07 -0.73
C LEU A 147 1.38 8.70 -0.61
N ASP A 148 1.83 9.00 0.61
CA ASP A 148 3.15 9.55 0.89
C ASP A 148 4.27 8.49 0.81
N ASP A 149 3.92 7.21 0.96
CA ASP A 149 4.87 6.10 0.86
C ASP A 149 5.22 5.75 -0.59
N ILE A 150 4.41 6.22 -1.54
CA ILE A 150 4.56 5.94 -2.98
C ILE A 150 5.48 7.01 -3.60
N PRO A 151 6.62 6.61 -4.20
CA PRO A 151 7.57 7.56 -4.75
C PRO A 151 7.03 8.25 -6.02
N LEU A 152 7.44 9.50 -6.21
CA LEU A 152 7.10 10.29 -7.38
C LEU A 152 7.98 9.92 -8.57
N GLY A 153 7.36 9.48 -9.67
CA GLY A 153 8.04 9.15 -10.93
C GLY A 153 8.89 7.89 -10.91
N ASP A 154 8.91 7.18 -9.79
CA ASP A 154 9.60 5.90 -9.62
C ASP A 154 8.62 4.87 -9.04
N SER A 155 8.99 3.59 -9.10
CA SER A 155 8.17 2.49 -8.61
C SER A 155 8.71 1.97 -7.28
N LYS A 156 7.81 1.72 -6.32
CA LYS A 156 8.13 1.04 -5.06
C LYS A 156 7.39 -0.28 -4.98
N GLU A 157 8.13 -1.31 -4.57
CA GLU A 157 7.58 -2.62 -4.26
C GLU A 157 7.03 -2.63 -2.81
N PHE A 158 5.83 -3.19 -2.67
CA PHE A 158 5.19 -3.53 -1.41
C PHE A 158 4.98 -5.04 -1.40
N GLN A 159 5.65 -5.72 -0.48
CA GLN A 159 5.50 -7.16 -0.30
C GLN A 159 4.32 -7.44 0.62
N ILE A 160 3.38 -8.24 0.14
CA ILE A 160 2.13 -8.57 0.84
C ILE A 160 2.08 -10.09 0.98
N ARG A 161 1.92 -10.57 2.21
CA ARG A 161 1.74 -11.99 2.51
C ARG A 161 0.32 -12.24 2.96
N GLY A 162 -0.30 -13.26 2.41
CA GLY A 162 -1.65 -13.64 2.77
C GLY A 162 -2.00 -15.04 2.31
N HIS A 163 -3.30 -15.29 2.17
CA HIS A 163 -3.79 -16.59 1.76
C HIS A 163 -5.09 -16.49 0.98
N VAL A 164 -5.34 -17.49 0.13
CA VAL A 164 -6.63 -17.72 -0.51
C VAL A 164 -7.27 -18.89 0.20
N SER A 165 -8.44 -18.66 0.79
CA SER A 165 -9.25 -19.73 1.37
C SER A 165 -9.82 -20.63 0.28
N LEU A 166 -10.03 -21.90 0.61
CA LEU A 166 -10.67 -22.85 -0.29
C LEU A 166 -12.04 -23.23 0.26
N GLU A 167 -13.03 -23.29 -0.63
CA GLU A 167 -14.33 -23.84 -0.31
C GLU A 167 -14.34 -25.34 -0.61
N GLN A 168 -14.88 -26.12 0.34
CA GLN A 168 -14.95 -27.57 0.24
C GLN A 168 -16.04 -28.00 -0.76
N ASP A 169 -15.63 -28.78 -1.77
CA ASP A 169 -16.56 -29.55 -2.59
C ASP A 169 -16.97 -30.83 -1.81
N LEU A 170 -18.21 -30.88 -1.33
CA LEU A 170 -18.76 -31.99 -0.54
C LEU A 170 -18.86 -33.31 -1.32
N GLU A 171 -18.69 -33.29 -2.65
CA GLU A 171 -18.75 -34.49 -3.51
C GLU A 171 -17.38 -35.10 -3.83
N ARG A 172 -16.26 -34.49 -3.37
CA ARG A 172 -14.89 -34.92 -3.70
C ARG A 172 -14.00 -35.08 -2.46
N PRO A 173 -12.98 -35.97 -2.49
CA PRO A 173 -11.95 -36.01 -1.45
C PRO A 173 -11.21 -34.67 -1.40
N TYR A 174 -11.34 -33.99 -0.27
CA TYR A 174 -10.83 -32.65 -0.01
C TYR A 174 -9.48 -32.75 0.71
N ASN A 175 -8.42 -32.18 0.13
CA ASN A 175 -7.04 -32.43 0.58
C ASN A 175 -6.30 -31.20 1.13
N GLY A 176 -6.83 -29.99 0.95
CA GLY A 176 -6.21 -28.76 1.47
C GLY A 176 -7.24 -27.64 1.59
N HIS A 177 -7.03 -26.72 2.52
CA HIS A 177 -8.05 -25.73 2.92
C HIS A 177 -7.65 -24.27 2.71
N LYS A 178 -6.36 -23.99 2.45
CA LYS A 178 -5.83 -22.65 2.15
C LYS A 178 -4.65 -22.74 1.16
N VAL A 179 -4.50 -21.73 0.31
CA VAL A 179 -3.32 -21.51 -0.52
C VAL A 179 -2.58 -20.29 0.04
N ARG A 180 -1.36 -20.46 0.53
CA ARG A 180 -0.51 -19.34 0.95
C ARG A 180 -0.02 -18.60 -0.29
N VAL A 181 -0.12 -17.28 -0.28
CA VAL A 181 0.28 -16.44 -1.43
C VAL A 181 1.15 -15.29 -0.95
N GLU A 182 2.26 -15.08 -1.66
CA GLU A 182 3.06 -13.87 -1.56
C GLU A 182 2.92 -13.05 -2.83
N VAL A 183 2.70 -11.75 -2.66
CA VAL A 183 2.39 -10.82 -3.73
C VAL A 183 3.27 -9.59 -3.62
N SER A 184 3.93 -9.22 -4.71
CA SER A 184 4.62 -7.95 -4.86
C SER A 184 3.72 -6.98 -5.62
N LEU A 185 3.31 -5.91 -4.94
CA LEU A 185 2.58 -4.79 -5.51
C LEU A 185 3.54 -3.64 -5.82
N TYR A 186 3.51 -3.14 -7.04
CA TYR A 186 4.31 -2.00 -7.49
C TYR A 186 3.41 -0.78 -7.70
N LEU A 187 3.72 0.29 -6.99
CA LEU A 187 3.00 1.57 -7.11
C LEU A 187 3.96 2.68 -7.52
N THR A 188 3.47 3.57 -8.39
CA THR A 188 4.18 4.77 -8.85
C THR A 188 3.27 5.97 -8.71
N ARG A 189 3.78 7.09 -8.20
CA ARG A 189 3.03 8.34 -8.09
C ARG A 189 3.41 9.28 -9.23
N THR A 190 2.44 9.92 -9.88
CA THR A 190 2.65 10.91 -10.94
C THR A 190 2.37 12.34 -10.49
N GLY A 191 1.64 12.50 -9.40
CA GLY A 191 1.31 13.78 -8.77
C GLY A 191 0.89 13.56 -7.33
N ARG A 192 0.71 14.61 -6.52
CA ARG A 192 0.48 14.49 -5.07
C ARG A 192 -0.62 13.48 -4.72
N VAL A 193 -1.69 13.49 -5.49
CA VAL A 193 -2.84 12.58 -5.34
C VAL A 193 -3.11 11.73 -6.59
N CYS A 194 -2.15 11.70 -7.52
CA CYS A 194 -2.24 10.98 -8.78
C CYS A 194 -1.34 9.74 -8.74
N VAL A 195 -1.93 8.56 -8.86
CA VAL A 195 -1.24 7.27 -8.86
C VAL A 195 -1.31 6.64 -10.25
N GLY A 196 -0.21 6.04 -10.68
CA GLY A 196 -0.08 5.31 -11.93
C GLY A 196 -0.83 3.99 -11.95
N GLN A 197 -0.62 3.18 -12.99
CA GLN A 197 -1.16 1.83 -13.05
C GLN A 197 -0.49 0.96 -11.98
N PRO A 198 -1.24 0.33 -11.05
CA PRO A 198 -0.68 -0.67 -10.16
C PRO A 198 -0.25 -1.90 -10.97
N GLU A 199 0.92 -2.46 -10.63
CA GLU A 199 1.37 -3.73 -11.17
C GLU A 199 1.47 -4.75 -10.03
N VAL A 200 0.95 -5.94 -10.25
CA VAL A 200 0.87 -6.99 -9.23
C VAL A 200 1.53 -8.25 -9.77
N THR A 201 2.47 -8.79 -9.01
CA THR A 201 3.17 -10.04 -9.34
C THR A 201 3.01 -11.01 -8.19
N VAL A 202 2.47 -12.20 -8.46
CA VAL A 202 2.47 -13.30 -7.50
C VAL A 202 3.85 -13.95 -7.51
N THR A 203 4.58 -13.82 -6.40
CA THR A 203 5.96 -14.33 -6.26
C THR A 203 5.98 -15.77 -5.76
N HIS A 204 5.05 -16.12 -4.86
CA HIS A 204 4.92 -17.45 -4.28
C HIS A 204 3.46 -17.85 -4.16
N ALA A 205 3.15 -19.12 -4.44
CA ALA A 205 1.82 -19.70 -4.25
C ALA A 205 1.96 -21.18 -3.91
N GLU A 206 1.43 -21.60 -2.76
CA GLU A 206 1.60 -22.95 -2.23
C GLU A 206 0.34 -23.45 -1.53
N LEU A 207 -0.16 -24.62 -1.93
CA LEU A 207 -1.29 -25.27 -1.28
C LEU A 207 -0.85 -25.85 0.08
N LEU A 208 -1.63 -25.55 1.12
CA LEU A 208 -1.47 -26.17 2.44
C LEU A 208 -2.41 -27.38 2.54
N TYR A 209 -1.83 -28.57 2.64
CA TYR A 209 -2.57 -29.83 2.80
C TYR A 209 -2.98 -30.07 4.25
N TYR A 210 -4.07 -30.80 4.49
CA TYR A 210 -4.51 -31.14 5.85
C TYR A 210 -3.48 -31.95 6.68
N GLU A 211 -2.67 -32.77 6.02
CA GLU A 211 -1.62 -33.56 6.70
C GLU A 211 -0.42 -32.71 7.13
N ASP A 212 -0.33 -31.46 6.64
CA ASP A 212 0.69 -30.49 7.04
C ASP A 212 0.21 -29.60 8.21
N GLU A 213 -1.03 -29.75 8.72
CA GLU A 213 -1.55 -29.00 9.89
C GLU A 213 -0.87 -29.43 11.22
N ASP A 214 -0.35 -30.65 11.32
CA ASP A 214 0.46 -31.10 12.48
C ASP A 214 1.92 -30.57 12.41
N HIS A 215 2.23 -29.77 11.38
CA HIS A 215 3.43 -28.96 11.25
C HIS A 215 3.05 -27.48 11.09
N ASP A 216 2.41 -26.96 12.14
CA ASP A 216 2.36 -25.58 12.62
C ASP A 216 2.29 -24.44 11.58
N GLU A 217 1.33 -23.54 11.80
CA GLU A 217 1.12 -22.24 11.16
C GLU A 217 2.32 -21.26 11.20
N GLU A 218 3.49 -21.70 11.62
CA GLU A 218 4.73 -20.94 11.61
C GLU A 218 5.45 -21.15 10.26
N GLY A 219 6.02 -20.10 9.69
CA GLY A 219 7.06 -20.29 8.68
C GLY A 219 8.19 -21.19 9.22
N PRO A 220 9.22 -21.55 8.43
CA PRO A 220 10.40 -22.19 9.00
C PRO A 220 10.90 -21.35 10.18
N LYS A 221 10.68 -21.84 11.41
CA LYS A 221 10.98 -21.08 12.62
C LYS A 221 12.48 -20.83 12.62
N VAL A 222 12.87 -19.58 12.44
CA VAL A 222 14.28 -19.19 12.46
C VAL A 222 14.70 -18.91 13.90
N SER A 223 15.99 -19.04 14.20
CA SER A 223 16.49 -18.63 15.52
C SER A 223 16.34 -17.12 15.70
N LEU A 224 16.35 -16.64 16.95
CA LEU A 224 16.32 -15.21 17.25
C LEU A 224 17.44 -14.46 16.53
N ALA A 225 18.68 -14.99 16.53
CA ALA A 225 19.77 -14.40 15.74
C ALA A 225 19.48 -14.35 14.24
N GLN A 226 18.83 -15.35 13.66
CA GLN A 226 18.54 -15.34 12.23
C GLN A 226 17.47 -14.29 11.91
N ALA A 227 16.43 -14.16 12.73
CA ALA A 227 15.44 -13.09 12.58
C ALA A 227 16.04 -11.69 12.78
N LEU A 228 16.92 -11.52 13.78
CA LEU A 228 17.66 -10.27 13.98
C LEU A 228 18.61 -9.98 12.82
N SER A 229 19.26 -11.00 12.26
CA SER A 229 20.13 -10.86 11.09
C SER A 229 19.36 -10.32 9.89
N ASP A 230 18.20 -10.92 9.60
CA ASP A 230 17.35 -10.55 8.47
C ASP A 230 16.74 -9.15 8.67
N GLN A 231 16.24 -8.86 9.87
CA GLN A 231 15.60 -7.58 10.18
C GLN A 231 16.60 -6.43 10.27
N LEU A 232 17.77 -6.64 10.89
CA LEU A 232 18.78 -5.60 11.08
C LEU A 232 19.75 -5.51 9.88
N GLY A 233 19.71 -6.46 8.95
CA GLY A 233 20.62 -6.54 7.80
C GLY A 233 22.10 -6.64 8.23
N ILE A 234 22.35 -7.35 9.32
CA ILE A 234 23.68 -7.66 9.85
C ILE A 234 24.02 -9.12 9.54
N THR A 235 25.23 -9.57 9.87
CA THR A 235 25.59 -10.99 9.71
C THR A 235 25.03 -11.82 10.87
N LEU A 236 24.81 -13.11 10.64
CA LEU A 236 24.33 -14.02 11.68
C LEU A 236 25.23 -14.03 12.93
N ALA A 237 26.55 -13.92 12.76
CA ALA A 237 27.50 -13.85 13.87
C ALA A 237 27.37 -12.55 14.68
N GLU A 238 27.05 -11.43 14.03
CA GLU A 238 26.75 -10.16 14.70
C GLU A 238 25.39 -10.24 15.41
N ALA A 239 24.40 -10.89 14.80
CA ALA A 239 23.06 -11.04 15.35
C ALA A 239 23.01 -11.96 16.57
N GLN A 240 23.86 -13.00 16.63
CA GLN A 240 24.05 -13.83 17.81
C GLN A 240 24.51 -13.03 19.04
N MET A 241 25.22 -11.92 18.85
CA MET A 241 25.64 -11.04 19.95
C MET A 241 24.48 -10.20 20.51
N LEU A 242 23.34 -10.18 19.82
CA LEU A 242 22.14 -9.42 20.17
C LEU A 242 21.00 -10.32 20.69
N GLU A 243 21.18 -11.64 20.76
CA GLU A 243 20.13 -12.55 21.26
C GLU A 243 19.79 -12.29 22.73
N ASP A 244 20.77 -11.85 23.51
CA ASP A 244 20.61 -11.49 24.93
C ASP A 244 20.19 -10.01 25.13
N ALA A 245 19.96 -9.26 24.05
CA ALA A 245 19.55 -7.86 24.14
C ALA A 245 18.12 -7.76 24.66
N ASP A 246 17.84 -6.70 25.45
CA ASP A 246 16.52 -6.52 26.04
C ASP A 246 15.53 -6.16 24.92
N LEU A 247 14.42 -6.91 24.85
CA LEU A 247 13.43 -6.78 23.80
C LEU A 247 12.06 -6.53 24.45
N GLN A 248 11.59 -5.28 24.35
CA GLN A 248 10.37 -4.84 25.03
C GLN A 248 9.22 -4.67 24.03
N ALA A 249 8.04 -5.18 24.37
CA ALA A 249 6.85 -4.90 23.58
C ALA A 249 6.43 -3.43 23.76
N ASN A 250 6.20 -2.73 22.66
CA ASN A 250 5.53 -1.44 22.63
C ASN A 250 4.03 -1.70 22.47
N GLU A 251 3.35 -1.87 23.59
CA GLU A 251 1.94 -2.25 23.66
C GLU A 251 1.04 -1.11 24.14
N SER A 252 -0.27 -1.20 23.86
CA SER A 252 -1.25 -0.27 24.39
C SER A 252 -1.31 -0.34 25.92
N ASN A 253 -1.71 0.75 26.60
CA ASN A 253 -1.83 0.80 28.06
C ASN A 253 -2.77 -0.28 28.65
N ASP A 254 -3.63 -0.87 27.82
CA ASP A 254 -4.59 -1.90 28.20
C ASP A 254 -4.07 -3.32 27.88
N GLY A 255 -2.83 -3.47 27.39
CA GLY A 255 -2.15 -4.75 27.14
C GLY A 255 -2.74 -5.60 26.00
N GLY A 256 -3.61 -5.02 25.17
CA GLY A 256 -4.38 -5.77 24.17
C GLY A 256 -3.81 -5.75 22.75
N LEU A 257 -2.89 -4.82 22.44
CA LEU A 257 -2.33 -4.64 21.10
C LEU A 257 -0.85 -4.28 21.19
N VAL A 258 0.00 -5.04 20.51
CA VAL A 258 1.43 -4.77 20.34
C VAL A 258 1.61 -3.99 19.03
N TYR A 259 2.12 -2.77 19.10
CA TYR A 259 2.39 -1.93 17.92
C TYR A 259 3.75 -2.23 17.31
N SER A 260 4.74 -2.55 18.14
CA SER A 260 6.11 -2.86 17.75
C SER A 260 6.85 -3.51 18.91
N HIS A 261 8.08 -3.95 18.65
CA HIS A 261 9.02 -4.33 19.70
C HIS A 261 10.24 -3.43 19.66
N ILE A 262 10.78 -3.07 20.82
CA ILE A 262 11.97 -2.23 20.94
C ILE A 262 13.11 -3.12 21.40
N LEU A 263 14.10 -3.29 20.53
CA LEU A 263 15.38 -3.93 20.81
C LEU A 263 16.34 -2.89 21.39
N ASP A 264 16.75 -3.06 22.65
CA ASP A 264 17.80 -2.26 23.26
C ASP A 264 19.17 -2.93 23.08
N ALA A 265 19.84 -2.59 21.98
CA ALA A 265 21.18 -3.09 21.68
C ALA A 265 22.25 -2.55 22.66
N ALA A 266 21.94 -1.55 23.49
CA ALA A 266 22.85 -1.05 24.51
C ALA A 266 22.85 -1.91 25.78
N SER A 267 21.90 -2.83 25.95
CA SER A 267 21.84 -3.72 27.11
C SER A 267 22.91 -4.82 27.07
N VAL A 268 23.49 -5.09 25.88
CA VAL A 268 24.54 -6.09 25.64
C VAL A 268 25.87 -5.46 25.23
N ASN A 269 26.98 -6.14 25.55
CA ASN A 269 28.32 -5.65 25.26
C ASN A 269 28.74 -5.96 23.81
N LEU A 270 28.36 -5.09 22.87
CA LEU A 270 28.66 -5.26 21.44
C LEU A 270 30.05 -4.72 21.06
N PRO A 271 30.73 -5.31 20.06
CA PRO A 271 31.95 -4.74 19.49
C PRO A 271 31.73 -3.30 18.98
N PRO A 272 32.73 -2.39 19.11
CA PRO A 272 32.60 -1.00 18.64
C PRO A 272 32.22 -0.88 17.16
N GLU A 273 32.66 -1.83 16.33
CA GLU A 273 32.34 -1.87 14.90
C GLU A 273 30.86 -2.14 14.64
N LEU A 274 30.24 -3.05 15.42
CA LEU A 274 28.82 -3.36 15.32
C LEU A 274 27.95 -2.22 15.87
N GLN A 275 28.37 -1.60 16.98
CA GLN A 275 27.68 -0.41 17.50
C GLN A 275 27.67 0.73 16.48
N ALA A 276 28.81 0.99 15.82
CA ALA A 276 28.90 2.03 14.80
C ALA A 276 27.99 1.73 13.60
N LYS A 277 27.93 0.46 13.18
CA LYS A 277 27.07 -0.02 12.09
C LYS A 277 25.57 0.13 12.41
N LEU A 278 25.16 -0.20 13.63
CA LEU A 278 23.77 -0.02 14.08
C LEU A 278 23.42 1.46 14.20
N LEU A 279 24.30 2.29 14.77
CA LEU A 279 24.11 3.74 14.86
C LEU A 279 24.07 4.42 13.49
N GLU A 280 24.89 4.00 12.54
CA GLU A 280 24.87 4.51 11.17
C GLU A 280 23.54 4.19 10.47
N LYS A 281 23.01 2.99 10.68
CA LYS A 281 21.80 2.51 10.00
C LYS A 281 20.51 3.01 10.64
N PHE A 282 20.42 3.02 11.97
CA PHE A 282 19.19 3.29 12.72
C PHE A 282 19.23 4.60 13.51
N GLY A 283 20.38 5.28 13.58
CA GLY A 283 20.55 6.53 14.33
C GLY A 283 20.52 6.37 15.86
N SER A 284 20.34 5.13 16.35
CA SER A 284 20.08 4.78 17.75
C SER A 284 20.46 3.32 18.00
N LEU A 285 20.78 2.96 19.25
CA LEU A 285 20.92 1.58 19.71
C LEU A 285 19.60 0.99 20.25
N SER A 286 18.58 1.83 20.43
CA SER A 286 17.19 1.41 20.64
C SER A 286 16.52 1.31 19.27
N ILE A 287 16.27 0.10 18.80
CA ILE A 287 15.83 -0.20 17.44
C ILE A 287 14.41 -0.74 17.47
N GLU A 288 13.52 -0.16 16.67
CA GLU A 288 12.15 -0.61 16.54
C GLU A 288 12.04 -1.76 15.54
N LEU A 289 11.47 -2.87 15.99
CA LEU A 289 11.15 -4.08 15.24
C LEU A 289 9.61 -4.15 15.04
N PRO A 290 9.14 -4.71 13.93
CA PRO A 290 7.71 -4.77 13.62
C PRO A 290 6.94 -5.64 14.62
N ALA A 291 5.63 -5.41 14.77
CA ALA A 291 4.76 -6.20 15.65
C ALA A 291 4.77 -7.70 15.34
N PHE A 292 4.97 -8.08 14.07
CA PHE A 292 5.06 -9.47 13.62
C PHE A 292 6.45 -10.10 13.79
N PHE A 293 7.38 -9.45 14.49
CA PHE A 293 8.77 -9.92 14.61
C PHE A 293 8.87 -11.35 15.15
N TYR A 294 8.01 -11.73 16.10
CA TYR A 294 8.02 -13.07 16.70
C TYR A 294 7.26 -14.13 15.90
N ASP A 295 6.49 -13.76 14.88
CA ASP A 295 5.57 -14.67 14.16
C ASP A 295 6.30 -15.84 13.48
N ASN A 296 7.62 -15.74 13.29
CA ASN A 296 8.45 -16.78 12.66
C ASN A 296 9.72 -17.11 13.47
N VAL A 297 9.79 -16.73 14.75
CA VAL A 297 10.97 -16.97 15.60
C VAL A 297 10.70 -18.16 16.51
N HIS A 298 11.61 -19.14 16.53
CA HIS A 298 11.60 -20.16 17.58
C HIS A 298 12.08 -19.53 18.89
N TRP A 299 11.17 -18.98 19.69
CA TRP A 299 11.46 -18.37 20.98
C TRP A 299 10.68 -19.06 22.10
N SER A 300 11.40 -19.62 23.07
CA SER A 300 10.83 -20.18 24.31
C SER A 300 11.43 -19.39 25.48
N PRO A 301 10.62 -18.69 26.29
CA PRO A 301 11.10 -18.04 27.52
C PRO A 301 11.49 -19.04 28.63
N TYR A 302 11.43 -20.35 28.35
CA TYR A 302 11.66 -21.44 29.31
C TYR A 302 12.71 -22.46 28.86
N ASP A 303 13.43 -22.22 27.76
CA ASP A 303 14.62 -23.01 27.39
C ASP A 303 15.90 -22.45 28.05
#